data_AF-Q6YRS2-F1
#
_entry.id   AF-Q6YRS2-F1
#
_cell.length_a   1.000
_cell.length_b   1.000
_cell.length_c   1.000
_cell.angle_alpha   90.00
_cell.angle_beta   90.00
_cell.angle_gamma   90.00
#
_symmetry.space_group_name_H-M   'P 1'
#
loop_
_entity.id
_entity.type
_entity.pdbx_description
1 polymer ?
#
loop_
_entity_poly.entity_id
_entity_poly.type
_entity_poly.pdbx_seq_one_letter_code
_entity_poly.pdbx_strand_id
1 'polypeptide(L)' 'MSGRGRPGGNPDLEKYQFKSPVSESRTAGIYLRITPTDKERLKNVKDWQEKLRQKVKEIIDDSFSKEDKV' A
#
# COMPACT_ATOMS: atom_id res chain seq x y z
N MET A 1 19.60 22.87 39.97
CA MET A 1 19.04 21.52 40.17
C MET A 1 18.56 21.02 38.82
N SER A 2 19.32 20.09 38.22
CA SER A 2 19.13 19.60 36.86
C SER A 2 17.82 18.81 36.73
N GLY A 3 17.08 19.10 35.65
CA GLY A 3 15.77 18.53 35.38
C GLY A 3 15.79 17.01 35.23
N ARG A 4 14.73 16.38 35.75
CA ARG A 4 14.39 14.97 35.56
C ARG A 4 14.21 14.66 34.06
N GLY A 5 15.30 14.35 33.38
CA GLY A 5 15.29 13.83 32.02
C GLY A 5 14.63 12.46 32.00
N ARG A 6 13.64 12.26 31.12
CA ARG A 6 12.99 10.97 30.92
C ARG A 6 14.07 9.91 30.62
N PRO A 7 14.00 8.70 31.20
CA PRO A 7 14.99 7.66 30.94
C PRO A 7 15.10 7.46 29.42
N GLY A 8 16.32 7.60 28.90
CA GLY A 8 16.60 7.54 27.46
C GLY A 8 16.02 6.27 26.87
N GLY A 9 15.20 6.41 25.83
CA GLY A 9 14.62 5.29 25.12
C GLY A 9 15.69 4.33 24.61
N ASN A 10 15.30 3.08 24.37
CA ASN A 10 16.24 2.05 23.91
C ASN A 10 16.92 2.47 22.58
N PRO A 11 18.25 2.68 22.53
CA PRO A 11 18.96 3.12 21.35
C PRO A 11 18.97 2.08 20.22
N ASP A 12 18.67 0.81 20.51
CA ASP A 12 18.68 -0.28 19.52
C ASP A 12 17.39 -0.37 18.67
N LEU A 13 16.43 0.56 18.82
CA LEU A 13 15.16 0.52 18.10
C LEU A 13 15.33 0.55 16.57
N GLU A 14 16.32 1.27 16.06
CA GLU A 14 16.60 1.34 14.62
C GLU A 14 17.08 0.00 14.04
N LYS A 15 17.75 -0.83 14.85
CA LYS A 15 18.29 -2.13 14.43
C LYS A 15 17.21 -3.20 14.30
N TYR A 16 16.14 -3.11 15.09
CA TYR A 16 15.04 -4.08 15.11
C TYR A 16 13.76 -3.56 14.43
N GLN A 17 13.82 -2.41 13.75
CA GLN A 17 12.65 -1.91 13.04
C GLN A 17 12.29 -2.82 11.86
N PHE A 18 11.00 -3.14 11.73
CA PHE A 18 10.48 -3.78 10.54
C PHE A 18 10.62 -2.83 9.35
N LYS A 19 11.44 -3.21 8.37
CA LYS A 19 11.57 -2.47 7.11
C LYS A 19 10.50 -2.97 6.14
N SER A 20 9.57 -2.09 5.76
CA SER A 20 8.64 -2.38 4.68
C SER A 20 9.36 -2.26 3.34
N PRO A 21 9.16 -3.19 2.39
CA PRO A 21 9.73 -3.10 1.05
C PRO A 21 9.05 -2.05 0.16
N VAL A 22 7.96 -1.43 0.63
CA VAL A 22 7.14 -0.50 -0.17
C VAL A 22 7.52 0.95 0.18
N SER A 23 7.77 1.77 -0.84
CA SER A 23 8.14 3.19 -0.69
C SER A 23 7.03 4.03 -0.08
N GLU A 24 5.77 3.67 -0.35
CA GLU A 24 4.60 4.39 0.12
C GLU A 24 3.59 3.46 0.80
N SER A 25 3.01 3.97 1.89
CA SER A 25 1.94 3.29 2.60
C SER A 25 0.65 3.31 1.79
N ARG A 26 0.01 2.14 1.64
CA ARG A 26 -1.26 1.97 0.91
C ARG A 26 -2.44 2.46 1.78
N THR A 27 -2.56 3.77 1.97
CA THR A 27 -3.58 4.41 2.83
C THR A 27 -4.85 4.83 2.09
N ALA A 28 -4.75 5.10 0.78
CA ALA A 28 -5.88 5.51 -0.04
C ALA A 28 -6.76 4.32 -0.45
N GLY A 29 -8.08 4.50 -0.35
CA GLY A 29 -9.09 3.51 -0.77
C GLY A 29 -9.80 3.92 -2.06
N ILE A 30 -10.14 2.95 -2.89
CA ILE A 30 -10.96 3.13 -4.11
C ILE A 30 -12.23 2.30 -3.97
N TYR A 31 -13.38 2.90 -4.26
CA TYR A 31 -14.67 2.21 -4.27
C TYR A 31 -15.11 1.92 -5.70
N LEU A 32 -15.35 0.63 -6.00
CA LEU A 32 -15.81 0.16 -7.31
C LEU A 32 -17.16 -0.53 -7.17
N ARG A 33 -18.10 -0.24 -8.08
CA ARG A 33 -19.38 -0.94 -8.18
C ARG A 33 -19.25 -2.06 -9.21
N ILE A 34 -19.50 -3.29 -8.79
CA ILE A 34 -19.47 -4.50 -9.62
C ILE A 34 -20.73 -5.33 -9.36
N THR A 35 -21.03 -6.29 -10.24
CA THR A 35 -22.18 -7.17 -10.04
C THR A 35 -21.98 -8.04 -8.78
N PRO A 36 -23.06 -8.48 -8.11
CA PRO A 36 -22.97 -9.37 -6.95
C PRO A 36 -22.23 -10.67 -7.28
N THR A 37 -22.51 -11.24 -8.46
CA THR A 37 -21.87 -12.46 -8.96
C THR A 37 -20.35 -12.29 -9.09
N ASP A 38 -19.89 -11.17 -9.66
CA ASP A 38 -18.46 -10.91 -9.81
C ASP A 38 -17.78 -10.68 -8.46
N LYS A 39 -18.48 -10.04 -7.51
CA LYS A 39 -17.97 -9.86 -6.14
C LYS A 39 -17.75 -11.19 -5.43
N GLU A 40 -18.66 -12.14 -5.59
CA GLU A 40 -18.51 -13.48 -5.02
C GLU A 40 -17.36 -14.25 -5.68
N ARG A 41 -17.28 -14.20 -7.02
CA ARG A 41 -16.16 -14.80 -7.76
C ARG A 41 -14.82 -14.23 -7.34
N LEU A 42 -14.73 -12.91 -7.19
CA LEU A 42 -13.51 -12.22 -6.78
C LEU A 42 -13.03 -12.64 -5.39
N LYS A 43 -13.94 -12.84 -4.43
CA LYS A 43 -13.60 -13.31 -3.08
C LYS A 43 -12.97 -14.70 -3.06
N ASN A 44 -13.32 -15.55 -4.03
CA ASN A 44 -12.75 -16.90 -4.14
C ASN A 44 -11.36 -16.91 -4.80
N VAL A 45 -10.91 -15.78 -5.36
CA VAL A 45 -9.58 -15.67 -5.96
C VAL A 45 -8.55 -15.45 -4.84
N LYS A 46 -7.55 -16.33 -4.76
CA LYS A 46 -6.40 -16.15 -3.87
C LYS A 46 -5.68 -14.83 -4.19
N ASP A 47 -5.41 -14.05 -3.15
CA ASP A 47 -4.71 -12.75 -3.20
C ASP A 47 -5.36 -11.74 -4.16
N TRP A 48 -6.69 -11.76 -4.27
CA TRP A 48 -7.44 -10.91 -5.21
C TRP A 48 -7.17 -9.41 -5.05
N GLN A 49 -6.93 -8.94 -3.83
CA GLN A 49 -6.62 -7.54 -3.56
C GLN A 49 -5.30 -7.11 -4.19
N GLU A 50 -4.27 -7.96 -4.12
CA GLU A 50 -2.97 -7.65 -4.70
C GLU A 50 -3.03 -7.71 -6.23
N LYS A 51 -3.76 -8.67 -6.77
CA LYS A 51 -4.01 -8.76 -8.23
C LYS A 51 -4.75 -7.53 -8.76
N LEU A 52 -5.76 -7.05 -8.03
CA LEU A 52 -6.44 -5.80 -8.38
C LEU A 52 -5.50 -4.60 -8.32
N ARG A 53 -4.63 -4.51 -7.30
CA ARG A 53 -3.63 -3.43 -7.22
C ARG A 53 -2.68 -3.44 -8.42
N GLN A 54 -2.19 -4.61 -8.81
CA GLN A 54 -1.33 -4.76 -9.99
C GLN A 54 -2.07 -4.30 -11.25
N LYS A 55 -3.32 -4.73 -11.44
CA LYS A 55 -4.12 -4.31 -12.60
C LYS A 55 -4.43 -2.81 -12.60
N VAL A 56 -4.72 -2.22 -11.44
CA VAL A 56 -4.91 -0.76 -11.33
C VAL A 56 -3.62 -0.03 -11.69
N LYS A 57 -2.46 -0.52 -11.23
CA LYS A 57 -1.16 0.06 -11.60
C LYS A 57 -0.89 -0.05 -13.09
N GLU A 58 -1.11 -1.21 -13.70
CA GLU A 58 -0.98 -1.41 -15.15
C GLU A 58 -1.87 -0.41 -15.93
N ILE A 59 -3.13 -0.23 -15.52
CA ILE A 59 -4.05 0.72 -16.17
C ILE A 59 -3.54 2.16 -16.06
N ILE A 60 -3.02 2.56 -14.90
CA ILE A 60 -2.42 3.88 -14.68
C ILE A 60 -1.20 4.04 -15.59
N ASP A 61 -0.25 3.13 -15.51
CA ASP A 61 1.01 3.18 -16.27
C ASP A 61 0.72 3.22 -17.80
N ASP A 62 -0.26 2.44 -18.28
CA ASP A 62 -0.68 2.43 -19.69
C ASP A 62 -1.36 3.74 -20.13
N SER A 63 -2.10 4.39 -19.22
CA SER A 63 -2.80 5.65 -19.51
C SER A 63 -1.82 6.82 -19.57
N PHE A 64 -0.87 6.87 -18.63
CA PHE A 64 0.11 7.95 -18.55
C PHE A 64 1.29 7.77 -19.52
N SER A 65 1.66 6.54 -19.90
CA SER A 65 2.71 6.30 -20.93
C SER A 65 2.33 6.78 -22.34
N LYS A 66 1.04 7.08 -22.58
CA LYS A 66 0.55 7.61 -23.87
C LYS A 66 0.47 9.13 -23.91
N GLU A 67 0.46 9.82 -22.77
CA GLU A 67 0.32 11.28 -22.70
C GLU A 67 1.67 12.02 -22.86
N ASP A 68 2.80 11.37 -22.64
CA ASP A 68 4.14 11.96 -22.81
C ASP A 68 4.70 11.90 -24.26
N LYS A 69 3.84 11.61 -25.25
CA LYS A 69 4.19 11.66 -26.69
C LYS A 69 3.32 12.69 -27.46
N VAL A 70 3.17 13.90 -26.92
CA VAL A 70 2.66 15.07 -27.66
C VAL A 70 3.62 16.24 -27.50
#